data_AF-A0A0D2AXA0-F1
#
_entry.id   AF-A0A0D2AXA0-F1
#
_cell.length_a   1.000
_cell.length_b   1.000
_cell.length_c   1.000
_cell.angle_alpha   90.00
_cell.angle_beta   90.00
_cell.angle_gamma   90.00
#
_symmetry.space_group_name_H-M   'P 1'
#
loop_
_entity.id
_entity.type
_entity.pdbx_description
1 polymer ?
#
loop_
_entity_poly.entity_id
_entity_poly.type
_entity_poly.pdbx_seq_one_letter_code
_entity_poly.pdbx_strand_id
1 'polypeptide(L)'
;MPGQISHPRRPVPLQIDVRNEHAQPSQRELTGSDQPAFHDQPVRQPPPYGSHLDTPASSIFSPPLYWRYFSPKEPMSLTFGIELEYVFAFDRSPRVGFEWIGVDGITDEELFEEEEEDDLALSYDDESEPATGVNMDVDVHQPVVFSDPHSCARIGQASTTMFVTQSVLEQAGLECTAGERGYESWNIQADGSIDEPKNLSKYLPDRLDSDDECDWVMSGQELVSRVLAAPEDLSLNNFTSSNALQEIACFLKALRGRPRDPFGVFVNESCGFHVHVARESQDMDEMIPLPVLQHLAYLLVQFEELINVLHHESRRCRSDFDSHYVETNLMGIRRSTHWCRRVESTDLSKAQKKIFHKDMTPAGLAKLMDACLRPNMDESGHVVLETRYKFVNFEPLMYEGGAARTIEFRQHIGTLDFDEIAHWIHFILSLVRTAERMATWNDRVGVGSPCSTMSSSSPLLVSFRKRQANKYQLRCAKLQDEFERMYDLLQFDDNVRDYWRRRFVRLNPAEWFRVEVDADGIEHIMDGEDRCPSCNDW
;
A
#
# COMPACT_ATOMS: atom_id res chain seq x y z
N MET A 1 -43.12 -3.93 43.64
CA MET A 1 -43.07 -4.76 42.41
C MET A 1 -41.72 -4.55 41.75
N PRO A 2 -40.69 -5.37 42.01
CA PRO A 2 -39.46 -5.36 41.22
C PRO A 2 -39.50 -6.48 40.17
N GLY A 3 -39.27 -6.11 38.91
CA GLY A 3 -39.20 -7.04 37.77
C GLY A 3 -37.83 -7.72 37.69
N GLN A 4 -37.84 -9.05 37.66
CA GLN A 4 -36.67 -9.91 37.43
C GLN A 4 -36.24 -9.83 35.96
N ILE A 5 -34.95 -9.57 35.72
CA ILE A 5 -34.32 -9.71 34.40
C ILE A 5 -33.63 -11.08 34.38
N SER A 6 -34.08 -11.94 33.48
CA SER A 6 -33.55 -13.28 33.24
C SER A 6 -32.36 -13.26 32.27
N HIS A 7 -31.23 -13.84 32.68
CA HIS A 7 -30.08 -14.08 31.80
C HIS A 7 -30.33 -15.26 30.83
N PRO A 8 -29.90 -15.17 29.55
CA PRO A 8 -29.92 -16.30 28.64
C PRO A 8 -28.71 -17.23 28.86
N ARG A 9 -28.97 -18.53 28.70
CA ARG A 9 -28.06 -19.66 28.92
C ARG A 9 -27.02 -19.78 27.80
N ARG A 10 -25.79 -20.14 28.17
CA ARG A 10 -24.70 -20.57 27.27
C ARG A 10 -25.03 -21.93 26.62
N PRO A 11 -24.75 -22.14 25.33
CA PRO A 11 -24.60 -23.46 24.75
C PRO A 11 -23.14 -23.95 24.83
N VAL A 12 -22.95 -25.24 25.04
CA VAL A 12 -21.67 -25.99 24.96
C VAL A 12 -21.91 -27.20 24.02
N PRO A 13 -20.87 -27.88 23.51
CA PRO A 13 -20.37 -27.78 22.14
C PRO A 13 -20.80 -28.96 21.25
N LEU A 14 -20.77 -28.77 19.93
CA LEU A 14 -20.89 -29.85 18.95
C LEU A 14 -19.48 -30.31 18.55
N GLN A 15 -19.09 -31.50 19.03
CA GLN A 15 -17.96 -32.26 18.49
C GLN A 15 -18.32 -32.76 17.08
N ILE A 16 -17.47 -32.46 16.10
CA ILE A 16 -17.51 -33.08 14.78
C ILE A 16 -16.18 -33.81 14.58
N ASP A 17 -16.25 -35.13 14.63
CA ASP A 17 -15.21 -36.05 14.17
C ASP A 17 -15.12 -36.00 12.64
N VAL A 18 -13.96 -35.63 12.10
CA VAL A 18 -13.64 -35.82 10.67
C VAL A 18 -12.43 -36.74 10.58
N ARG A 19 -12.69 -37.94 10.04
CA ARG A 19 -11.68 -38.94 9.67
C ARG A 19 -10.91 -38.46 8.44
N ASN A 20 -9.58 -38.46 8.54
CA ASN A 20 -8.66 -38.32 7.41
C ASN A 20 -8.24 -39.72 6.91
N GLU A 21 -8.59 -40.05 5.68
CA GLU A 21 -7.95 -41.12 4.90
C GLU A 21 -7.83 -40.64 3.44
N HIS A 22 -6.59 -40.56 2.92
CA HIS A 22 -6.16 -40.82 1.53
C HIS A 22 -4.66 -40.43 1.43
N ALA A 23 -3.74 -41.39 1.47
CA ALA A 23 -3.28 -42.25 0.37
C ALA A 23 -2.36 -41.51 -0.63
N GLN A 24 -1.05 -41.64 -0.42
CA GLN A 24 0.03 -41.28 -1.36
C GLN A 24 0.08 -42.27 -2.54
N PRO A 25 0.47 -41.82 -3.75
CA PRO A 25 1.00 -42.72 -4.77
C PRO A 25 2.52 -42.60 -4.90
N SER A 26 3.13 -43.79 -4.90
CA SER A 26 4.52 -44.15 -5.13
C SER A 26 5.13 -43.60 -6.42
N GLN A 27 6.35 -43.06 -6.32
CA GLN A 27 7.25 -42.81 -7.45
C GLN A 27 7.85 -44.13 -7.96
N ARG A 28 7.93 -44.27 -9.28
CA ARG A 28 8.50 -45.41 -9.99
C ARG A 28 9.70 -44.91 -10.79
N GLU A 29 10.89 -45.36 -10.38
CA GLU A 29 12.14 -45.23 -11.13
C GLU A 29 12.09 -46.08 -12.41
N LEU A 30 12.55 -45.52 -13.53
CA LEU A 30 12.96 -46.30 -14.71
C LEU A 30 14.24 -45.70 -15.29
N THR A 31 15.28 -46.53 -15.20
CA THR A 31 16.61 -46.40 -15.77
C THR A 31 16.66 -46.79 -17.25
N GLY A 32 17.61 -46.22 -18.01
CA GLY A 32 18.11 -46.74 -19.30
C GLY A 32 17.77 -45.84 -20.51
N SER A 33 18.57 -45.71 -21.55
CA SER A 33 19.93 -46.15 -21.89
C SER A 33 20.30 -45.50 -23.23
N ASP A 34 21.57 -45.17 -23.36
CA ASP A 34 22.37 -44.78 -24.54
C ASP A 34 21.89 -45.08 -25.99
N GLN A 35 22.21 -44.10 -26.85
CA GLN A 35 22.86 -44.19 -28.19
C GLN A 35 22.06 -44.09 -29.52
N PRO A 36 22.71 -43.72 -30.66
CA PRO A 36 22.35 -42.52 -31.45
C PRO A 36 22.01 -42.79 -32.94
N ALA A 37 21.47 -41.79 -33.65
CA ALA A 37 21.50 -41.77 -35.12
C ALA A 37 21.35 -40.37 -35.74
N PHE A 38 22.13 -40.17 -36.81
CA PHE A 38 22.22 -39.04 -37.74
C PHE A 38 20.87 -38.61 -38.35
N HIS A 39 20.69 -37.30 -38.59
CA HIS A 39 19.87 -36.82 -39.69
C HIS A 39 20.36 -35.48 -40.28
N ASP A 40 20.41 -35.45 -41.60
CA ASP A 40 20.83 -34.39 -42.51
C ASP A 40 20.15 -33.03 -42.25
N GLN A 41 20.94 -31.95 -42.32
CA GLN A 41 20.42 -30.59 -42.40
C GLN A 41 20.12 -30.20 -43.85
N PRO A 42 18.89 -29.74 -44.17
CA PRO A 42 18.64 -29.03 -45.41
C PRO A 42 19.07 -27.57 -45.29
N VAL A 43 19.70 -27.09 -46.36
CA VAL A 43 20.11 -25.70 -46.59
C VAL A 43 18.93 -24.74 -46.39
N ARG A 44 19.03 -23.86 -45.37
CA ARG A 44 18.08 -22.77 -45.14
C ARG A 44 18.20 -21.72 -46.25
N GLN A 45 17.15 -21.57 -47.06
CA GLN A 45 16.99 -20.37 -47.88
C GLN A 45 16.66 -19.17 -46.97
N PRO A 46 17.22 -17.97 -47.22
CA PRO A 46 16.86 -16.77 -46.48
C PRO A 46 15.39 -16.41 -46.76
N PRO A 47 14.62 -15.97 -45.74
CA PRO A 47 13.24 -15.57 -45.95
C PRO A 47 13.18 -14.35 -46.88
N PRO A 48 12.14 -14.25 -47.73
CA PRO A 48 11.94 -13.09 -48.57
C PRO A 48 11.76 -11.85 -47.68
N TYR A 49 12.49 -10.78 -48.00
CA TYR A 49 12.34 -9.46 -47.40
C TYR A 49 10.91 -8.96 -47.64
N GLY A 50 10.03 -9.22 -46.66
CA GLY A 50 8.71 -8.62 -46.57
C GLY A 50 8.86 -7.16 -46.18
N SER A 51 8.23 -6.28 -46.97
CA SER A 51 8.06 -4.86 -46.68
C SER A 51 7.66 -4.62 -45.23
N HIS A 52 8.52 -3.96 -44.45
CA HIS A 52 8.34 -3.65 -43.02
C HIS A 52 7.26 -2.59 -42.72
N LEU A 53 6.45 -2.17 -43.70
CA LEU A 53 5.54 -1.02 -43.55
C LEU A 53 4.06 -1.38 -43.40
N ASP A 54 3.66 -2.62 -43.59
CA ASP A 54 2.27 -3.04 -43.34
C ASP A 54 2.15 -3.68 -41.96
N THR A 55 2.01 -2.86 -40.90
CA THR A 55 1.42 -3.40 -39.67
C THR A 55 -0.03 -3.73 -40.00
N PRO A 56 -0.43 -5.03 -40.06
CA PRO A 56 -1.78 -5.36 -40.51
C PRO A 56 -2.80 -4.68 -39.61
N ALA A 57 -3.84 -4.08 -40.21
CA ALA A 57 -4.88 -3.33 -39.48
C ALA A 57 -5.52 -4.14 -38.33
N SER A 58 -5.45 -5.47 -38.37
CA SER A 58 -5.87 -6.39 -37.30
C SER A 58 -5.15 -6.16 -35.96
N SER A 59 -3.97 -5.54 -35.96
CA SER A 59 -3.15 -5.35 -34.75
C SER A 59 -3.69 -4.28 -33.79
N ILE A 60 -4.36 -3.24 -34.29
CA ILE A 60 -4.94 -2.16 -33.45
C ILE A 60 -6.20 -2.62 -32.71
N PHE A 61 -6.92 -3.59 -33.28
CA PHE A 61 -8.15 -4.12 -32.73
C PHE A 61 -7.91 -5.34 -31.83
N SER A 62 -6.80 -6.07 -32.01
CA SER A 62 -6.46 -7.24 -31.20
C SER A 62 -5.75 -6.84 -29.90
N PRO A 63 -5.92 -7.64 -28.82
CA PRO A 63 -5.05 -7.51 -27.66
C PRO A 63 -3.57 -7.67 -28.06
N PRO A 64 -2.65 -6.88 -27.47
CA PRO A 64 -1.22 -7.10 -27.59
C PRO A 64 -0.83 -8.52 -27.17
N LEU A 65 0.31 -9.01 -27.67
CA LEU A 65 0.77 -10.37 -27.36
C LEU A 65 0.93 -10.59 -25.86
N TYR A 66 1.56 -9.64 -25.15
CA TYR A 66 1.76 -9.72 -23.70
C TYR A 66 0.42 -9.89 -22.96
N TRP A 67 -0.66 -9.25 -23.43
CA TRP A 67 -1.97 -9.36 -22.78
C TRP A 67 -2.50 -10.79 -22.83
N ARG A 68 -2.24 -11.54 -23.89
CA ARG A 68 -2.71 -12.93 -24.03
C ARG A 68 -1.96 -13.89 -23.12
N TYR A 69 -0.70 -13.60 -22.82
CA TYR A 69 0.16 -14.46 -22.01
C TYR A 69 0.11 -14.11 -20.53
N PHE A 70 0.01 -12.83 -20.20
CA PHE A 70 0.10 -12.32 -18.83
C PHE A 70 -1.24 -11.90 -18.23
N SER A 71 -2.38 -12.04 -18.93
CA SER A 71 -3.66 -11.85 -18.25
C SER A 71 -3.89 -13.00 -17.26
N PRO A 72 -4.25 -12.70 -16.01
CA PRO A 72 -4.59 -13.74 -15.05
C PRO A 72 -5.76 -14.57 -15.60
N LYS A 73 -5.64 -15.89 -15.48
CA LYS A 73 -6.70 -16.84 -15.90
C LYS A 73 -7.62 -17.20 -14.74
N GLU A 74 -7.10 -17.08 -13.54
CA GLU A 74 -7.75 -17.35 -12.27
C GLU A 74 -7.53 -16.13 -11.37
N PRO A 75 -8.39 -15.94 -10.34
CA PRO A 75 -8.17 -14.90 -9.35
C PRO A 75 -6.78 -15.04 -8.71
N MET A 76 -5.99 -13.97 -8.70
CA MET A 76 -4.69 -13.94 -8.06
C MET A 76 -4.85 -13.88 -6.53
N SER A 77 -4.07 -14.66 -5.80
CA SER A 77 -3.91 -14.42 -4.37
C SER A 77 -3.13 -13.13 -4.16
N LEU A 78 -3.62 -12.29 -3.26
CA LEU A 78 -3.00 -11.01 -2.92
C LEU A 78 -2.36 -11.12 -1.54
N THR A 79 -1.21 -10.47 -1.40
CA THR A 79 -0.60 -10.18 -0.11
C THR A 79 -0.48 -8.68 0.05
N PHE A 80 -0.36 -8.24 1.30
CA PHE A 80 -0.09 -6.85 1.59
C PHE A 80 0.87 -6.71 2.78
N GLY A 81 1.58 -5.59 2.82
CA GLY A 81 2.33 -5.12 3.98
C GLY A 81 1.82 -3.73 4.37
N ILE A 82 2.08 -3.32 5.60
CA ILE A 82 1.81 -1.96 6.06
C ILE A 82 3.07 -1.32 6.61
N GLU A 83 3.15 -0.01 6.44
CA GLU A 83 4.13 0.85 7.11
C GLU A 83 3.34 1.88 7.92
N LEU A 84 3.54 1.87 9.24
CA LEU A 84 2.88 2.78 10.16
C LEU A 84 3.92 3.73 10.73
N GLU A 85 3.86 5.00 10.33
CA GLU A 85 4.68 6.06 10.90
C GLU A 85 4.02 6.61 12.18
N TYR A 86 4.80 6.79 13.25
CA TYR A 86 4.36 7.35 14.53
C TYR A 86 5.53 7.96 15.29
N VAL A 87 5.22 8.76 16.32
CA VAL A 87 6.21 9.18 17.30
C VAL A 87 6.07 8.28 18.52
N PHE A 88 7.15 7.60 18.88
CA PHE A 88 7.26 6.87 20.14
C PHE A 88 7.89 7.77 21.18
N ALA A 89 7.36 7.78 22.40
CA ALA A 89 7.94 8.51 23.51
C ALA A 89 7.90 7.70 24.81
N PHE A 90 8.92 7.85 25.65
CA PHE A 90 8.99 7.16 26.93
C PHE A 90 9.71 7.96 28.02
N ASP A 91 9.34 7.72 29.27
CA ASP A 91 9.94 8.30 30.47
C ASP A 91 11.30 7.64 30.76
N ARG A 92 12.39 8.42 30.76
CA ARG A 92 13.75 7.90 31.05
C ARG A 92 13.91 7.39 32.47
N SER A 93 13.10 7.89 33.40
CA SER A 93 13.16 7.57 34.82
C SER A 93 11.84 6.94 35.27
N PRO A 94 11.46 5.79 34.69
CA PRO A 94 10.14 5.22 34.94
C PRO A 94 9.98 4.89 36.43
N ARG A 95 8.74 4.95 36.89
CA ARG A 95 8.40 4.59 38.28
C ARG A 95 8.76 3.14 38.56
N VAL A 96 9.11 2.84 39.81
CA VAL A 96 9.41 1.47 40.28
C VAL A 96 8.35 0.46 39.79
N GLY A 97 8.80 -0.66 39.23
CA GLY A 97 7.98 -1.68 38.58
C GLY A 97 7.80 -1.51 37.06
N PHE A 98 8.44 -0.49 36.48
CA PHE A 98 8.54 -0.28 35.04
C PHE A 98 9.99 -0.08 34.60
N GLU A 99 10.92 -0.73 35.29
CA GLU A 99 12.34 -0.65 34.96
C GLU A 99 12.52 -1.07 33.49
N TRP A 100 13.02 -0.13 32.66
CA TRP A 100 13.39 -0.45 31.30
C TRP A 100 14.46 -1.54 31.36
N ILE A 101 14.17 -2.67 30.72
CA ILE A 101 15.15 -3.73 30.54
C ILE A 101 16.11 -3.22 29.48
N GLY A 102 17.13 -2.50 29.94
CA GLY A 102 18.18 -1.97 29.09
C GLY A 102 19.11 -3.07 28.62
N VAL A 103 19.55 -2.92 27.38
CA VAL A 103 20.67 -3.67 26.81
C VAL A 103 21.99 -3.15 27.43
N ASP A 104 22.17 -3.33 28.73
CA ASP A 104 23.47 -3.09 29.36
C ASP A 104 24.40 -4.23 28.90
N GLY A 105 25.13 -4.00 27.81
CA GLY A 105 26.07 -4.97 27.28
C GLY A 105 26.61 -4.66 25.88
N ILE A 106 25.82 -4.04 25.01
CA ILE A 106 26.28 -3.71 23.66
C ILE A 106 27.01 -2.36 23.73
N THR A 107 28.33 -2.38 23.56
CA THR A 107 29.13 -1.16 23.49
C THR A 107 28.90 -0.46 22.14
N ASP A 108 29.18 0.86 22.04
CA ASP A 108 29.10 1.57 20.76
C ASP A 108 29.96 0.89 19.68
N GLU A 109 31.05 0.21 20.09
CA GLU A 109 31.93 -0.55 19.19
C GLU A 109 31.27 -1.82 18.62
N GLU A 110 30.25 -2.38 19.28
CA GLU A 110 29.51 -3.56 18.81
C GLU A 110 28.23 -3.21 18.03
N LEU A 111 27.62 -2.06 18.32
CA LEU A 111 26.42 -1.55 17.63
C LEU A 111 26.76 -0.71 16.39
N PHE A 112 27.95 -0.13 16.38
CA PHE A 112 28.53 0.65 15.29
C PHE A 112 29.92 0.09 14.97
N GLU A 113 30.05 -1.22 14.74
CA GLU A 113 31.11 -1.63 13.79
C GLU A 113 30.89 -0.72 12.59
N GLU A 114 31.83 0.21 12.38
CA GLU A 114 31.81 1.14 11.27
C GLU A 114 31.75 0.24 10.03
N GLU A 115 30.55 -0.06 9.54
CA GLU A 115 30.35 -0.30 8.12
C GLU A 115 30.89 0.98 7.51
N GLU A 116 32.17 0.94 7.13
CA GLU A 116 32.78 1.95 6.28
C GLU A 116 31.69 2.29 5.26
N GLU A 117 31.25 3.55 5.26
CA GLU A 117 30.35 4.09 4.25
C GLU A 117 31.01 3.85 2.89
N ASP A 118 30.85 2.65 2.35
CA ASP A 118 30.97 2.38 0.94
C ASP A 118 29.78 3.13 0.35
N ASP A 119 30.06 4.38 -0.02
CA ASP A 119 29.30 5.19 -0.96
C ASP A 119 28.81 4.27 -2.10
N LEU A 120 27.59 3.74 -1.95
CA LEU A 120 26.87 2.99 -2.96
C LEU A 120 26.39 3.97 -4.05
N ALA A 121 27.35 4.58 -4.73
CA ALA A 121 27.21 4.86 -6.14
C ALA A 121 27.21 3.51 -6.87
N LEU A 122 26.07 3.17 -7.48
CA LEU A 122 25.86 2.01 -8.33
C LEU A 122 27.04 1.78 -9.31
N SER A 123 27.96 0.88 -8.99
CA SER A 123 28.84 0.24 -9.96
C SER A 123 28.80 -1.27 -9.80
N TYR A 124 28.27 -1.91 -10.84
CA TYR A 124 28.17 -3.35 -11.02
C TYR A 124 29.55 -4.05 -11.10
N ASP A 125 29.52 -5.31 -10.66
CA ASP A 125 30.43 -6.44 -10.91
C ASP A 125 31.81 -6.44 -10.22
N ASP A 126 31.90 -7.14 -9.08
CA ASP A 126 33.02 -8.07 -8.85
C ASP A 126 32.58 -9.28 -8.01
N GLU A 127 32.76 -10.48 -8.55
CA GLU A 127 32.51 -11.74 -7.85
C GLU A 127 33.63 -11.99 -6.85
N SER A 128 33.32 -11.99 -5.54
CA SER A 128 34.22 -12.56 -4.54
C SER A 128 33.49 -13.48 -3.55
N GLU A 129 34.18 -14.58 -3.24
CA GLU A 129 33.73 -15.80 -2.58
C GLU A 129 33.30 -15.64 -1.11
N PRO A 130 32.52 -16.59 -0.54
CA PRO A 130 31.87 -16.41 0.75
C PRO A 130 32.84 -16.52 1.93
N ALA A 131 32.87 -15.48 2.77
CA ALA A 131 33.51 -15.52 4.07
C ALA A 131 32.69 -16.39 5.05
N THR A 132 33.41 -17.23 5.78
CA THR A 132 32.92 -18.17 6.79
C THR A 132 32.26 -17.46 7.97
N GLY A 133 30.98 -17.80 8.23
CA GLY A 133 30.20 -17.29 9.35
C GLY A 133 30.79 -17.64 10.72
N VAL A 134 30.87 -16.63 11.58
CA VAL A 134 31.07 -16.77 13.02
C VAL A 134 29.68 -16.68 13.67
N ASN A 135 29.17 -17.79 14.19
CA ASN A 135 28.00 -17.77 15.07
C ASN A 135 28.44 -17.22 16.43
N MET A 136 27.95 -16.03 16.79
CA MET A 136 27.97 -15.55 18.18
C MET A 136 26.59 -15.77 18.80
N ASP A 137 26.48 -16.80 19.64
CA ASP A 137 25.36 -16.96 20.58
C ASP A 137 25.51 -15.91 21.68
N VAL A 138 24.78 -14.79 21.58
CA VAL A 138 24.63 -13.82 22.67
C VAL A 138 23.46 -14.25 23.53
N ASP A 139 23.71 -14.47 24.82
CA ASP A 139 22.73 -14.96 25.80
C ASP A 139 21.92 -13.78 26.38
N VAL A 140 20.80 -13.42 25.73
CA VAL A 140 20.00 -12.17 25.96
C VAL A 140 19.01 -12.26 27.15
N HIS A 141 19.35 -12.93 28.26
CA HIS A 141 18.34 -13.27 29.29
C HIS A 141 18.62 -12.86 30.74
N GLN A 142 19.45 -11.84 31.02
CA GLN A 142 19.51 -11.26 32.37
C GLN A 142 18.96 -9.83 32.44
N PRO A 143 18.01 -9.54 33.35
CA PRO A 143 17.49 -8.19 33.55
C PRO A 143 18.57 -7.32 34.21
N VAL A 144 18.99 -6.26 33.52
CA VAL A 144 19.90 -5.25 34.07
C VAL A 144 19.14 -3.97 34.36
N VAL A 145 19.35 -3.44 35.56
CA VAL A 145 18.77 -2.18 36.02
C VAL A 145 19.82 -1.09 35.81
N PHE A 146 19.47 -0.06 35.03
CA PHE A 146 20.31 1.12 34.83
C PHE A 146 20.73 1.72 36.19
N SER A 147 21.99 1.59 36.55
CA SER A 147 22.52 2.07 37.83
C SER A 147 23.58 3.16 37.70
N ASP A 148 24.00 3.49 36.47
CA ASP A 148 25.00 4.53 36.19
C ASP A 148 24.36 5.78 35.54
N PRO A 149 24.45 6.97 36.18
CA PRO A 149 24.06 8.25 35.60
C PRO A 149 24.73 8.61 34.26
N HIS A 150 25.89 8.02 33.93
CA HIS A 150 26.56 8.24 32.65
C HIS A 150 25.90 7.48 31.49
N SER A 151 25.23 6.35 31.75
CA SER A 151 24.42 5.64 30.76
C SER A 151 23.20 6.47 30.31
N CYS A 152 22.71 7.40 31.14
CA CYS A 152 21.60 8.29 30.80
C CYS A 152 21.89 9.25 29.64
N ALA A 153 23.16 9.54 29.31
CA ALA A 153 23.51 10.40 28.18
C ALA A 153 23.18 9.76 26.81
N ARG A 154 23.06 8.43 26.74
CA ARG A 154 22.77 7.67 25.52
C ARG A 154 21.27 7.44 25.27
N ILE A 155 20.44 7.73 26.27
CA ILE A 155 18.99 7.44 26.23
C ILE A 155 18.24 8.36 25.25
N GLY A 156 18.88 9.42 24.72
CA GLY A 156 18.28 10.34 23.74
C GLY A 156 18.48 10.00 22.26
N GLN A 157 19.13 8.88 21.91
CA GLN A 157 19.32 8.51 20.50
C GLN A 157 18.10 7.75 19.93
N ALA A 158 17.82 7.96 18.64
CA ALA A 158 16.75 7.27 17.92
C ALA A 158 16.91 5.73 17.99
N SER A 159 18.14 5.22 17.94
CA SER A 159 18.44 3.79 18.14
C SER A 159 17.87 3.25 19.46
N THR A 160 18.12 3.95 20.57
CA THR A 160 17.64 3.54 21.90
C THR A 160 16.12 3.44 21.96
N THR A 161 15.40 4.40 21.34
CA THR A 161 13.94 4.38 21.35
C THR A 161 13.35 3.17 20.61
N MET A 162 14.00 2.66 19.55
CA MET A 162 13.51 1.50 18.81
C MET A 162 13.60 0.22 19.65
N PHE A 163 14.71 0.02 20.37
CA PHE A 163 14.87 -1.13 21.26
C PHE A 163 13.88 -1.12 22.43
N VAL A 164 13.53 0.07 22.93
CA VAL A 164 12.47 0.22 23.93
C VAL A 164 11.11 -0.15 23.34
N THR A 165 10.80 0.31 22.11
CA THR A 165 9.58 -0.09 21.40
C THR A 165 9.53 -1.61 21.19
N GLN A 166 10.63 -2.22 20.73
CA GLN A 166 10.74 -3.68 20.58
C GLN A 166 10.45 -4.40 21.90
N SER A 167 11.07 -3.96 22.99
CA SER A 167 10.85 -4.53 24.33
C SER A 167 9.38 -4.44 24.77
N VAL A 168 8.70 -3.34 24.45
CA VAL A 168 7.26 -3.16 24.72
C VAL A 168 6.43 -4.20 23.95
N LEU A 169 6.76 -4.46 22.68
CA LEU A 169 6.06 -5.43 21.84
C LEU A 169 6.33 -6.87 22.31
N GLU A 170 7.57 -7.21 22.63
CA GLU A 170 7.96 -8.53 23.13
C GLU A 170 7.29 -8.86 24.47
N GLN A 171 7.19 -7.89 25.39
CA GLN A 171 6.43 -8.05 26.64
C GLN A 171 4.93 -8.28 26.40
N ALA A 172 4.39 -7.80 25.28
CA ALA A 172 3.03 -8.10 24.84
C ALA A 172 2.91 -9.47 24.14
N GLY A 173 4.01 -10.22 24.00
CA GLY A 173 4.07 -11.50 23.31
C GLY A 173 4.08 -11.38 21.78
N LEU A 174 4.54 -10.23 21.26
CA LEU A 174 4.61 -9.94 19.83
C LEU A 174 6.08 -9.96 19.38
N GLU A 175 6.36 -10.74 18.35
CA GLU A 175 7.69 -10.84 17.74
C GLU A 175 7.95 -9.63 16.83
N CYS A 176 9.05 -8.93 17.07
CA CYS A 176 9.45 -7.76 16.30
C CYS A 176 10.98 -7.59 16.37
N THR A 177 11.59 -7.14 15.28
CA THR A 177 13.02 -6.77 15.23
C THR A 177 13.19 -5.26 15.15
N ALA A 178 14.35 -4.73 15.54
CA ALA A 178 14.67 -3.31 15.43
C ALA A 178 15.88 -3.10 14.51
N GLY A 179 15.76 -2.21 13.54
CA GLY A 179 16.85 -1.86 12.60
C GLY A 179 17.09 -2.87 11.46
N GLU A 180 16.56 -4.09 11.57
CA GLU A 180 16.65 -5.07 10.49
C GLU A 180 15.68 -4.74 9.34
N ARG A 181 16.16 -4.87 8.11
CA ARG A 181 15.33 -4.74 6.91
C ARG A 181 14.86 -6.12 6.47
N GLY A 182 13.56 -6.27 6.26
CA GLY A 182 12.98 -7.50 5.75
C GLY A 182 11.47 -7.54 5.92
N TYR A 183 10.84 -8.57 5.35
CA TYR A 183 9.39 -8.79 5.43
C TYR A 183 9.01 -10.15 6.07
N GLU A 184 9.99 -10.83 6.69
CA GLU A 184 9.78 -12.12 7.36
C GLU A 184 9.12 -11.92 8.74
N SER A 185 9.52 -10.87 9.45
CA SER A 185 9.01 -10.46 10.75
C SER A 185 8.53 -9.00 10.71
N TRP A 186 7.82 -8.57 11.76
CA TRP A 186 7.58 -7.15 11.98
C TRP A 186 8.90 -6.48 12.36
N ASN A 187 9.16 -5.29 11.84
CA ASN A 187 10.37 -4.55 12.16
C ASN A 187 10.07 -3.08 12.46
N ILE A 188 10.86 -2.50 13.35
CA ILE A 188 10.84 -1.08 13.69
C ILE A 188 12.04 -0.42 13.02
N GLN A 189 11.78 0.68 12.32
CA GLN A 189 12.80 1.51 11.68
C GLN A 189 12.71 2.93 12.23
N ALA A 190 13.85 3.61 12.27
CA ALA A 190 13.88 5.04 12.59
C ALA A 190 13.49 5.82 11.34
N ASP A 191 12.58 6.78 11.49
CA ASP A 191 12.15 7.63 10.37
C ASP A 191 12.42 9.10 10.67
N GLY A 192 13.48 9.61 10.05
CA GLY A 192 13.89 11.01 10.19
C GLY A 192 13.00 12.01 9.44
N SER A 193 12.01 11.54 8.67
CA SER A 193 11.03 12.40 8.00
C SER A 193 9.84 12.78 8.90
N ILE A 194 9.73 12.16 10.08
CA ILE A 194 8.69 12.45 11.07
C ILE A 194 9.14 13.62 11.97
N ASP A 195 8.35 14.68 11.99
CA ASP A 195 8.58 15.85 12.82
C ASP A 195 8.32 15.54 14.30
N GLU A 196 9.33 15.71 15.15
CA GLU A 196 9.20 15.58 16.60
C GLU A 196 8.57 16.85 17.21
N PRO A 197 7.47 16.75 17.98
CA PRO A 197 6.83 17.93 18.54
C PRO A 197 7.62 18.54 19.70
N LYS A 198 7.58 19.87 19.79
CA LYS A 198 8.20 20.63 20.90
C LYS A 198 7.48 20.51 22.24
N ASN A 199 6.24 20.05 22.26
CA ASN A 199 5.41 19.95 23.46
C ASN A 199 4.75 18.57 23.45
N LEU A 200 5.30 17.66 24.24
CA LEU A 200 4.88 16.26 24.27
C LEU A 200 3.59 16.06 25.07
N SER A 201 3.36 16.86 26.13
CA SER A 201 2.16 16.77 26.97
C SER A 201 0.87 17.06 26.20
N LYS A 202 0.93 17.84 25.10
CA LYS A 202 -0.21 18.02 24.19
C LYS A 202 -0.67 16.71 23.54
N TYR A 203 0.25 15.81 23.22
CA TYR A 203 -0.04 14.55 22.52
C TYR A 203 -0.28 13.39 23.46
N LEU A 204 0.31 13.42 24.67
CA LEU A 204 0.14 12.40 25.71
C LEU A 204 -0.42 13.00 27.02
N PRO A 205 -1.56 13.72 26.99
CA PRO A 205 -2.06 14.47 28.15
C PRO A 205 -2.47 13.59 29.33
N ASP A 206 -2.79 12.31 29.07
CA ASP A 206 -3.16 11.36 30.12
C ASP A 206 -1.94 10.71 30.80
N ARG A 207 -0.73 10.96 30.30
CA ARG A 207 0.52 10.33 30.76
C ARG A 207 1.55 11.31 31.27
N LEU A 208 1.58 12.50 30.69
CA LEU A 208 2.67 13.44 30.83
C LEU A 208 2.16 14.84 31.18
N ASP A 209 2.55 15.30 32.37
CA ASP A 209 2.41 16.69 32.76
C ASP A 209 3.52 17.53 32.12
N SER A 210 3.25 18.81 31.83
CA SER A 210 4.22 19.69 31.16
C SER A 210 5.54 19.85 31.93
N ASP A 211 5.50 19.71 33.26
CA ASP A 211 6.67 19.85 34.12
C ASP A 211 7.61 18.62 34.05
N ASP A 212 7.10 17.48 33.58
CA ASP A 212 7.82 16.21 33.48
C ASP A 212 8.34 15.93 32.06
N GLU A 213 8.04 16.79 31.07
CA GLU A 213 8.44 16.58 29.66
C GLU A 213 9.95 16.44 29.47
N CYS A 214 10.75 17.10 30.31
CA CYS A 214 12.20 17.08 30.21
C CYS A 214 12.79 15.69 30.49
N ASP A 215 12.03 14.81 31.17
CA ASP A 215 12.42 13.45 31.51
C ASP A 215 12.03 12.43 30.44
N TRP A 216 11.28 12.83 29.42
CA TRP A 216 10.88 11.96 28.32
C TRP A 216 11.83 12.07 27.14
N VAL A 217 12.01 10.94 26.44
CA VAL A 217 12.67 10.87 25.14
C VAL A 217 11.63 10.48 24.11
N MET A 218 11.75 11.02 22.90
CA MET A 218 10.91 10.65 21.78
C MET A 218 11.72 10.47 20.50
N SER A 219 11.15 9.76 19.54
CA SER A 219 11.65 9.69 18.17
C SER A 219 10.54 9.36 17.18
N GLY A 220 10.73 9.78 15.93
CA GLY A 220 10.00 9.27 14.78
C GLY A 220 10.37 7.83 14.47
N GLN A 221 9.37 6.95 14.41
CA GLN A 221 9.53 5.54 14.09
C GLN A 221 8.52 5.09 13.04
N GLU A 222 8.92 4.08 12.27
CA GLU A 222 8.08 3.35 11.35
C GLU A 222 7.98 1.89 11.81
N LEU A 223 6.76 1.38 11.95
CA LEU A 223 6.51 -0.04 12.17
C LEU A 223 6.10 -0.67 10.84
N VAL A 224 6.96 -1.54 10.32
CA VAL A 224 6.77 -2.25 9.07
C VAL A 224 6.31 -3.67 9.36
N SER A 225 5.20 -4.08 8.74
CA SER A 225 4.71 -5.45 8.92
C SER A 225 5.50 -6.46 8.10
N ARG A 226 5.51 -7.71 8.58
CA ARG A 226 5.76 -8.86 7.70
C ARG A 226 4.73 -8.93 6.56
N VAL A 227 4.94 -9.83 5.60
CA VAL A 227 3.94 -10.08 4.54
C VAL A 227 2.66 -10.69 5.13
N LEU A 228 1.53 -10.02 4.93
CA LEU A 228 0.21 -10.44 5.37
C LEU A 228 -0.63 -10.94 4.19
N ALA A 229 -1.42 -12.01 4.40
CA ALA A 229 -2.32 -12.52 3.39
C ALA A 229 -3.58 -11.65 3.28
N ALA A 230 -3.93 -11.22 2.07
CA ALA A 230 -5.23 -10.59 1.83
C ALA A 230 -6.31 -11.68 1.72
N PRO A 231 -7.46 -11.54 2.40
CA PRO A 231 -8.54 -12.49 2.26
C PRO A 231 -9.16 -12.41 0.85
N GLU A 232 -9.67 -13.55 0.38
CA GLU A 232 -10.35 -13.63 -0.92
C GLU A 232 -11.67 -12.85 -0.91
N ASP A 233 -12.43 -12.95 0.19
CA ASP A 233 -13.64 -12.16 0.41
C ASP A 233 -13.29 -10.85 1.12
N LEU A 234 -13.49 -9.75 0.39
CA LEU A 234 -13.32 -8.40 0.90
C LEU A 234 -14.63 -7.82 1.46
N SER A 235 -15.59 -8.62 1.95
CA SER A 235 -16.64 -8.06 2.80
C SER A 235 -16.02 -7.53 4.10
N LEU A 236 -16.33 -6.30 4.51
CA LEU A 236 -15.61 -5.63 5.61
C LEU A 236 -15.70 -6.41 6.94
N ASN A 237 -16.83 -7.06 7.21
CA ASN A 237 -17.01 -7.87 8.41
C ASN A 237 -16.06 -9.09 8.45
N ASN A 238 -15.87 -9.76 7.32
CA ASN A 238 -14.93 -10.88 7.22
C ASN A 238 -13.49 -10.37 7.20
N PHE A 239 -13.26 -9.23 6.53
CA PHE A 239 -11.95 -8.58 6.43
C PHE A 239 -11.40 -8.18 7.81
N THR A 240 -12.20 -7.47 8.63
CA THR A 240 -11.85 -7.04 10.00
C THR A 240 -11.61 -8.20 10.95
N SER A 241 -12.21 -9.35 10.68
CA SER A 241 -12.02 -10.59 11.45
C SER A 241 -10.87 -11.45 10.94
N SER A 242 -10.18 -11.05 9.87
CA SER A 242 -9.05 -11.80 9.31
C SER A 242 -7.86 -11.82 10.26
N ASN A 243 -7.05 -12.90 10.21
CA ASN A 243 -5.85 -13.02 11.03
C ASN A 243 -4.90 -11.83 10.86
N ALA A 244 -4.76 -11.33 9.62
CA ALA A 244 -3.92 -10.18 9.31
C ALA A 244 -4.37 -8.91 10.04
N LEU A 245 -5.66 -8.60 10.04
CA LEU A 245 -6.16 -7.41 10.76
C LEU A 245 -6.17 -7.62 12.28
N GLN A 246 -6.43 -8.82 12.77
CA GLN A 246 -6.32 -9.11 14.21
C GLN A 246 -4.88 -8.96 14.71
N GLU A 247 -3.90 -9.34 13.90
CA GLU A 247 -2.48 -9.12 14.18
C GLU A 247 -2.15 -7.64 14.25
N ILE A 248 -2.54 -6.83 13.24
CA ILE A 248 -2.39 -5.37 13.27
C ILE A 248 -3.03 -4.78 14.55
N ALA A 249 -4.23 -5.22 14.91
CA ALA A 249 -4.90 -4.77 16.12
C ALA A 249 -4.11 -5.08 17.40
N CYS A 250 -3.44 -6.23 17.47
CA CYS A 250 -2.57 -6.59 18.59
C CYS A 250 -1.37 -5.65 18.70
N PHE A 251 -0.67 -5.36 17.59
CA PHE A 251 0.45 -4.41 17.56
C PHE A 251 0.01 -3.00 17.97
N LEU A 252 -1.08 -2.48 17.38
CA LEU A 252 -1.63 -1.16 17.75
C LEU A 252 -1.99 -1.07 19.23
N LYS A 253 -2.58 -2.13 19.79
CA LYS A 253 -2.95 -2.18 21.21
C LYS A 253 -1.72 -2.19 22.12
N ALA A 254 -0.68 -2.94 21.74
CA ALA A 254 0.58 -3.01 22.48
C ALA A 254 1.30 -1.65 22.45
N LEU A 255 1.49 -1.08 21.25
CA LEU A 255 2.10 0.25 21.07
C LEU A 255 1.36 1.34 21.83
N ARG A 256 0.02 1.35 21.78
CA ARG A 256 -0.78 2.35 22.48
C ARG A 256 -0.52 2.29 23.98
N GLY A 257 -0.33 1.11 24.58
CA GLY A 257 -0.15 0.93 26.02
C GLY A 257 -1.38 1.36 26.84
N ARG A 258 -1.22 1.46 28.16
CA ARG A 258 -2.23 1.89 29.14
C ARG A 258 -1.92 3.30 29.64
N PRO A 259 -2.90 4.06 30.19
CA PRO A 259 -2.66 5.43 30.64
C PRO A 259 -1.56 5.61 31.71
N ARG A 260 -1.16 4.53 32.39
CA ARG A 260 -0.12 4.58 33.44
C ARG A 260 1.21 3.98 33.00
N ASP A 261 1.29 3.46 31.79
CA ASP A 261 2.55 2.93 31.29
C ASP A 261 3.50 4.11 31.01
N PRO A 262 4.81 3.97 31.25
CA PRO A 262 5.81 5.04 31.14
C PRO A 262 6.19 5.35 29.67
N PHE A 263 5.31 5.01 28.73
CA PHE A 263 5.54 5.24 27.31
C PHE A 263 4.23 5.57 26.60
N GLY A 264 4.35 6.07 25.38
CA GLY A 264 3.23 6.21 24.48
C GLY A 264 3.61 6.45 23.03
N VAL A 265 2.59 6.25 22.19
CA VAL A 265 2.67 6.54 20.76
C VAL A 265 1.60 7.55 20.39
N PHE A 266 1.91 8.40 19.44
CA PHE A 266 0.96 9.30 18.81
C PHE A 266 1.36 9.55 17.35
N VAL A 267 0.47 10.16 16.59
CA VAL A 267 0.69 10.53 15.19
C VAL A 267 0.50 12.04 15.06
N ASN A 268 1.19 12.63 14.09
CA ASN A 268 1.04 14.04 13.71
C ASN A 268 0.93 14.16 12.18
N GLU A 269 0.96 15.39 11.65
CA GLU A 269 0.75 15.64 10.21
C GLU A 269 1.87 15.07 9.32
N SER A 270 3.08 14.93 9.86
CA SER A 270 4.23 14.33 9.16
C SER A 270 4.14 12.82 9.05
N CYS A 271 3.42 12.15 9.96
CA CYS A 271 3.22 10.71 9.91
C CYS A 271 2.29 10.29 8.76
N GLY A 272 2.68 9.27 8.02
CA GLY A 272 1.96 8.56 6.99
C GLY A 272 1.47 7.17 7.43
N PHE A 273 0.57 6.60 6.63
CA PHE A 273 0.20 5.19 6.72
C PHE A 273 0.21 4.60 5.32
N HIS A 274 1.21 3.75 5.05
CA HIS A 274 1.41 3.16 3.73
C HIS A 274 0.92 1.72 3.70
N VAL A 275 0.46 1.29 2.52
CA VAL A 275 0.06 -0.09 2.27
C VAL A 275 0.71 -0.55 0.99
N HIS A 276 1.45 -1.65 1.08
CA HIS A 276 2.11 -2.30 -0.05
C HIS A 276 1.25 -3.46 -0.48
N VAL A 277 0.98 -3.60 -1.77
CA VAL A 277 0.22 -4.73 -2.32
C VAL A 277 1.10 -5.49 -3.29
N ALA A 278 1.15 -6.80 -3.11
CA ALA A 278 1.81 -7.72 -4.02
C ALA A 278 0.90 -8.89 -4.36
N ARG A 279 1.34 -9.67 -5.35
CA ARG A 279 0.75 -10.97 -5.64
C ARG A 279 1.46 -12.01 -4.77
N GLU A 280 0.69 -12.93 -4.20
CA GLU A 280 1.28 -14.08 -3.54
C GLU A 280 1.98 -14.96 -4.58
N SER A 281 3.28 -15.19 -4.38
CA SER A 281 4.11 -16.00 -5.26
C SER A 281 5.25 -16.65 -4.47
N GLN A 282 5.67 -17.83 -4.91
CA GLN A 282 6.90 -18.47 -4.43
C GLN A 282 8.15 -17.89 -5.10
N ASP A 283 7.97 -17.25 -6.25
CA ASP A 283 8.99 -16.51 -6.96
C ASP A 283 8.89 -15.03 -6.57
N MET A 284 9.92 -14.53 -5.87
CA MET A 284 10.01 -13.15 -5.39
C MET A 284 10.04 -12.12 -6.53
N ASP A 285 10.39 -12.55 -7.75
CA ASP A 285 10.37 -11.70 -8.94
C ASP A 285 8.97 -11.63 -9.60
N GLU A 286 8.01 -12.44 -9.15
CA GLU A 286 6.66 -12.43 -9.72
C GLU A 286 5.86 -11.21 -9.24
N MET A 287 5.61 -10.31 -10.17
CA MET A 287 4.83 -9.10 -9.94
C MET A 287 3.33 -9.28 -10.23
N ILE A 288 2.54 -8.32 -9.78
CA ILE A 288 1.16 -8.14 -10.27
C ILE A 288 1.20 -8.04 -11.81
N PRO A 289 0.39 -8.83 -12.55
CA PRO A 289 0.51 -8.86 -14.00
C PRO A 289 0.24 -7.51 -14.66
N LEU A 290 1.01 -7.18 -15.70
CA LEU A 290 0.91 -5.89 -16.39
C LEU A 290 -0.51 -5.48 -16.79
N PRO A 291 -1.39 -6.38 -17.32
CA PRO A 291 -2.79 -6.02 -17.59
C PRO A 291 -3.54 -5.48 -16.37
N VAL A 292 -3.31 -6.06 -15.19
CA VAL A 292 -3.90 -5.61 -13.92
C VAL A 292 -3.32 -4.26 -13.53
N LEU A 293 -2.01 -4.08 -13.59
CA LEU A 293 -1.34 -2.81 -13.33
C LEU A 293 -1.84 -1.68 -14.24
N GLN A 294 -2.07 -1.97 -15.53
CA GLN A 294 -2.62 -0.99 -16.48
C GLN A 294 -4.05 -0.57 -16.11
N HIS A 295 -4.87 -1.50 -15.64
CA HIS A 295 -6.21 -1.19 -15.15
C HIS A 295 -6.20 -0.43 -13.81
N LEU A 296 -5.25 -0.73 -12.92
CA LEU A 296 -5.04 0.01 -11.69
C LEU A 296 -4.63 1.45 -11.99
N ALA A 297 -3.62 1.64 -12.86
CA ALA A 297 -3.20 2.95 -13.32
C ALA A 297 -4.34 3.77 -13.95
N TYR A 298 -5.21 3.12 -14.74
CA TYR A 298 -6.35 3.80 -15.34
C TYR A 298 -7.44 4.16 -14.32
N LEU A 299 -7.67 3.32 -13.31
CA LEU A 299 -8.55 3.62 -12.17
C LEU A 299 -8.07 4.85 -11.40
N LEU A 300 -6.76 4.91 -11.10
CA LEU A 300 -6.15 6.07 -10.45
C LEU A 300 -6.36 7.32 -11.29
N VAL A 301 -6.04 7.29 -12.59
CA VAL A 301 -6.28 8.45 -13.47
C VAL A 301 -7.74 8.90 -13.47
N GLN A 302 -8.69 7.96 -13.41
CA GLN A 302 -10.10 8.26 -13.45
C GLN A 302 -10.63 8.86 -12.14
N PHE A 303 -10.10 8.41 -11.00
CA PHE A 303 -10.71 8.64 -9.68
C PHE A 303 -9.80 9.32 -8.65
N GLU A 304 -8.53 9.62 -8.98
CA GLU A 304 -7.57 10.23 -8.04
C GLU A 304 -8.14 11.48 -7.36
N GLU A 305 -8.86 12.33 -8.09
CA GLU A 305 -9.55 13.51 -7.53
C GLU A 305 -10.53 13.16 -6.41
N LEU A 306 -11.33 12.09 -6.60
CA LEU A 306 -12.28 11.63 -5.59
C LEU A 306 -11.56 11.00 -4.40
N ILE A 307 -10.49 10.26 -4.65
CA ILE A 307 -9.74 9.63 -3.57
C ILE A 307 -9.00 10.71 -2.76
N ASN A 308 -8.49 11.75 -3.41
CA ASN A 308 -7.81 12.89 -2.80
C ASN A 308 -8.69 13.59 -1.75
N VAL A 309 -9.97 13.80 -2.04
CA VAL A 309 -10.89 14.44 -1.10
C VAL A 309 -11.32 13.53 0.07
N LEU A 310 -11.01 12.23 0.04
CA LEU A 310 -11.20 11.30 1.16
C LEU A 310 -10.06 11.35 2.19
N HIS A 311 -9.05 12.20 1.97
CA HIS A 311 -7.84 12.29 2.78
C HIS A 311 -7.68 13.65 3.47
N HIS A 312 -6.87 13.67 4.54
CA HIS A 312 -6.54 14.90 5.26
C HIS A 312 -5.88 15.91 4.34
N GLU A 313 -6.07 17.21 4.55
CA GLU A 313 -5.58 18.24 3.62
C GLU A 313 -4.07 18.24 3.43
N SER A 314 -3.30 17.89 4.47
CA SER A 314 -1.85 17.73 4.39
C SER A 314 -1.40 16.58 3.49
N ARG A 315 -2.30 15.65 3.15
CA ARG A 315 -2.06 14.51 2.25
C ARG A 315 -2.74 14.68 0.89
N ARG A 316 -3.14 15.91 0.54
CA ARG A 316 -3.74 16.22 -0.76
C ARG A 316 -2.75 16.88 -1.70
N CYS A 317 -2.60 16.32 -2.89
CA CYS A 317 -1.90 17.02 -3.97
C CYS A 317 -2.86 18.03 -4.62
N ARG A 318 -2.74 19.31 -4.23
CA ARG A 318 -3.60 20.40 -4.74
C ARG A 318 -2.94 21.20 -5.87
N SER A 319 -1.63 21.40 -5.77
CA SER A 319 -0.78 22.09 -6.75
C SER A 319 0.60 21.44 -6.78
N ASP A 320 1.46 21.88 -7.71
CA ASP A 320 2.88 21.48 -7.79
C ASP A 320 3.71 21.84 -6.54
N PHE A 321 3.11 22.47 -5.51
CA PHE A 321 3.81 23.00 -4.33
C PHE A 321 3.13 22.66 -2.99
N ASP A 322 1.96 22.02 -2.98
CA ASP A 322 1.07 22.10 -1.82
C ASP A 322 1.23 20.97 -0.78
N SER A 323 1.91 19.87 -1.12
CA SER A 323 2.06 18.73 -0.21
C SER A 323 3.47 18.18 -0.26
N HIS A 324 4.19 18.29 0.86
CA HIS A 324 5.52 17.71 1.06
C HIS A 324 5.49 16.18 1.17
N TYR A 325 4.31 15.60 1.36
CA TYR A 325 4.16 14.20 1.71
C TYR A 325 3.63 13.32 0.57
N VAL A 326 2.86 13.90 -0.35
CA VAL A 326 2.19 13.19 -1.45
C VAL A 326 2.09 14.03 -2.72
N GLU A 327 2.47 13.44 -3.85
CA GLU A 327 2.40 13.93 -5.22
C GLU A 327 1.39 13.15 -6.07
N THR A 328 0.84 13.81 -7.08
CA THR A 328 -0.12 13.20 -8.03
C THR A 328 0.51 12.19 -8.99
N ASN A 329 -0.21 11.10 -9.27
CA ASN A 329 0.13 10.16 -10.35
C ASN A 329 -0.30 10.66 -11.74
N LEU A 330 -1.07 11.76 -11.82
CA LEU A 330 -1.56 12.32 -13.06
C LEU A 330 -0.47 13.03 -13.88
N MET A 331 0.75 13.13 -13.34
CA MET A 331 1.81 13.96 -13.91
C MET A 331 2.23 13.53 -15.32
N GLY A 332 2.37 12.23 -15.54
CA GLY A 332 2.69 11.68 -16.86
C GLY A 332 1.54 11.79 -17.88
N ILE A 333 0.35 12.19 -17.44
CA ILE A 333 -0.90 12.13 -18.21
C ILE A 333 -1.39 13.54 -18.59
N ARG A 334 -1.47 14.44 -17.60
CA ARG A 334 -2.13 15.74 -17.74
C ARG A 334 -1.15 16.84 -18.13
N ARG A 335 -1.71 17.93 -18.65
CA ARG A 335 -0.98 19.17 -18.98
C ARG A 335 -1.32 20.33 -18.05
N SER A 336 -2.33 20.18 -17.20
CA SER A 336 -2.75 21.25 -16.30
C SER A 336 -1.78 21.35 -15.13
N THR A 337 -1.50 22.58 -14.70
CA THR A 337 -0.74 22.90 -13.48
C THR A 337 -1.62 22.89 -12.22
N HIS A 338 -2.93 22.71 -12.37
CA HIS A 338 -3.88 22.64 -11.26
C HIS A 338 -4.46 21.22 -11.18
N TRP A 339 -3.99 20.45 -10.21
CA TRP A 339 -4.37 19.04 -10.01
C TRP A 339 -5.79 18.87 -9.52
N CYS A 340 -6.34 19.92 -8.90
CA CYS A 340 -7.71 19.92 -8.45
C CYS A 340 -8.76 20.06 -9.56
N ARG A 341 -8.36 20.48 -10.76
CA ARG A 341 -9.31 20.58 -11.87
C ARG A 341 -9.68 19.20 -12.31
N ARG A 342 -10.96 18.97 -12.55
CA ARG A 342 -11.50 17.74 -13.09
C ARG A 342 -10.73 17.23 -14.32
N VAL A 343 -10.30 15.96 -14.33
CA VAL A 343 -9.67 15.31 -15.51
C VAL A 343 -10.60 15.41 -16.74
N GLU A 344 -10.09 16.01 -17.80
CA GLU A 344 -10.87 16.22 -19.03
C GLU A 344 -10.93 14.97 -19.90
N SER A 345 -11.91 14.90 -20.79
CA SER A 345 -12.02 13.82 -21.80
C SER A 345 -10.77 13.71 -22.68
N THR A 346 -10.05 14.82 -22.90
CA THR A 346 -8.80 14.84 -23.65
C THR A 346 -7.66 14.16 -22.89
N ASP A 347 -7.60 14.32 -21.56
CA ASP A 347 -6.61 13.67 -20.69
C ASP A 347 -6.93 12.18 -20.56
N LEU A 348 -8.19 11.78 -20.40
CA LEU A 348 -8.61 10.37 -20.41
C LEU A 348 -8.26 9.68 -21.74
N SER A 349 -8.39 10.39 -22.86
CA SER A 349 -7.98 9.88 -24.18
C SER A 349 -6.46 9.70 -24.28
N LYS A 350 -5.65 10.59 -23.68
CA LYS A 350 -4.19 10.41 -23.60
C LYS A 350 -3.83 9.24 -22.70
N ALA A 351 -4.44 9.15 -21.51
CA ALA A 351 -4.24 8.06 -20.56
C ALA A 351 -4.51 6.71 -21.23
N GLN A 352 -5.66 6.57 -21.89
CA GLN A 352 -6.01 5.39 -22.67
C GLN A 352 -4.92 5.02 -23.70
N LYS A 353 -4.39 5.99 -24.44
CA LYS A 353 -3.40 5.74 -25.49
C LYS A 353 -2.04 5.32 -24.92
N LYS A 354 -1.63 5.93 -23.80
CA LYS A 354 -0.35 5.69 -23.13
C LYS A 354 -0.39 4.41 -22.31
N ILE A 355 -1.33 4.28 -21.37
CA ILE A 355 -1.41 3.14 -20.43
C ILE A 355 -1.59 1.82 -21.18
N PHE A 356 -2.56 1.73 -22.09
CA PHE A 356 -2.82 0.51 -22.86
C PHE A 356 -1.97 0.41 -24.16
N HIS A 357 -0.75 0.94 -24.15
CA HIS A 357 0.13 0.86 -25.32
C HIS A 357 0.47 -0.60 -25.65
N LYS A 358 0.67 -0.91 -26.95
CA LYS A 358 0.97 -2.28 -27.41
C LYS A 358 2.38 -2.75 -27.03
N ASP A 359 3.27 -1.79 -26.74
CA ASP A 359 4.66 -1.98 -26.35
C ASP A 359 4.86 -1.56 -24.88
N MET A 360 3.79 -1.51 -24.09
CA MET A 360 3.88 -1.17 -22.66
C MET A 360 4.61 -2.29 -21.91
N THR A 361 5.41 -1.91 -20.93
CA THR A 361 6.13 -2.79 -19.99
C THR A 361 5.86 -2.33 -18.56
N PRO A 362 6.13 -3.16 -17.52
CA PRO A 362 6.02 -2.72 -16.12
C PRO A 362 6.86 -1.47 -15.82
N ALA A 363 8.14 -1.47 -16.21
CA ALA A 363 9.01 -0.30 -16.05
C ALA A 363 8.53 0.93 -16.85
N GLY A 364 7.96 0.73 -18.04
CA GLY A 364 7.38 1.82 -18.83
C GLY A 364 6.12 2.42 -18.19
N LEU A 365 5.34 1.59 -17.47
CA LEU A 365 4.18 2.03 -16.72
C LEU A 365 4.59 2.76 -15.44
N ALA A 366 5.58 2.24 -14.69
CA ALA A 366 6.14 2.91 -13.51
C ALA A 366 6.65 4.31 -13.87
N LYS A 367 7.48 4.44 -14.92
CA LYS A 367 7.94 5.74 -15.43
C LYS A 367 6.81 6.70 -15.84
N LEU A 368 5.67 6.16 -16.28
CA LEU A 368 4.50 6.97 -16.63
C LEU A 368 3.75 7.47 -15.38
N MET A 369 3.58 6.59 -14.39
CA MET A 369 2.79 6.85 -13.17
C MET A 369 3.58 7.63 -12.12
N ASP A 370 4.90 7.45 -12.08
CA ASP A 370 5.81 8.13 -11.14
C ASP A 370 6.53 9.31 -11.81
N ALA A 371 6.02 9.80 -12.94
CA ALA A 371 6.59 10.96 -13.61
C ALA A 371 6.67 12.16 -12.65
N CYS A 372 7.83 12.79 -12.53
CA CYS A 372 8.05 13.99 -11.72
C CYS A 372 8.33 15.21 -12.63
N LEU A 373 7.77 16.38 -12.30
CA LEU A 373 8.06 17.63 -13.02
C LEU A 373 9.38 18.26 -12.62
N ARG A 374 9.84 17.98 -11.39
CA ARG A 374 10.98 18.62 -10.77
C ARG A 374 12.01 17.57 -10.40
N PRO A 375 12.91 17.24 -11.33
CA PRO A 375 14.15 16.63 -10.90
C PRO A 375 14.82 17.55 -9.87
N ASN A 376 15.00 17.05 -8.65
CA ASN A 376 15.89 17.68 -7.69
C ASN A 376 17.33 17.44 -8.13
N MET A 377 18.24 18.29 -7.69
CA MET A 377 19.66 18.04 -7.84
C MET A 377 20.19 17.58 -6.49
N ASP A 378 20.93 16.47 -6.44
CA ASP A 378 21.70 16.12 -5.26
C ASP A 378 22.83 17.15 -5.02
N GLU A 379 23.55 16.98 -3.91
CA GLU A 379 24.70 17.84 -3.57
C GLU A 379 25.80 17.82 -4.65
N SER A 380 25.84 16.77 -5.47
CA SER A 380 26.77 16.59 -6.59
C SER A 380 26.26 17.18 -7.91
N GLY A 381 25.04 17.73 -7.95
CA GLY A 381 24.42 18.29 -9.15
C GLY A 381 23.82 17.25 -10.09
N HIS A 382 23.65 16.00 -9.66
CA HIS A 382 22.91 14.99 -10.42
C HIS A 382 21.41 15.11 -10.20
N VAL A 383 20.66 14.86 -11.26
CA VAL A 383 19.20 14.81 -11.22
C VAL A 383 18.74 13.61 -10.39
N VAL A 384 18.18 13.88 -9.22
CA VAL A 384 17.41 12.94 -8.40
C VAL A 384 15.93 13.14 -8.67
N LEU A 385 15.26 12.08 -9.11
CA LEU A 385 13.81 12.07 -9.22
C LEU A 385 13.25 11.61 -7.88
N GLU A 386 12.59 12.49 -7.13
CA GLU A 386 11.87 12.10 -5.91
C GLU A 386 10.57 11.41 -6.30
N THR A 387 10.67 10.14 -6.69
CA THR A 387 9.53 9.31 -7.08
C THR A 387 8.82 8.69 -5.89
N ARG A 388 9.44 8.69 -4.70
CA ARG A 388 8.87 8.09 -3.49
C ARG A 388 7.54 8.70 -3.05
N TYR A 389 7.31 10.00 -3.28
CA TYR A 389 6.15 10.69 -2.72
C TYR A 389 4.89 10.53 -3.55
N LYS A 390 4.81 9.59 -4.51
CA LYS A 390 3.59 9.43 -5.31
C LYS A 390 2.44 8.90 -4.46
N PHE A 391 1.24 9.36 -4.78
CA PHE A 391 -0.02 8.86 -4.23
C PHE A 391 -0.03 7.32 -4.23
N VAL A 392 0.27 6.72 -5.39
CA VAL A 392 0.62 5.32 -5.55
C VAL A 392 1.99 5.28 -6.19
N ASN A 393 2.96 4.73 -5.48
CA ASN A 393 4.31 4.55 -5.97
C ASN A 393 4.43 3.24 -6.76
N PHE A 394 4.76 3.35 -8.05
CA PHE A 394 4.99 2.22 -8.95
C PHE A 394 6.49 1.89 -9.09
N GLU A 395 7.38 2.65 -8.44
CA GLU A 395 8.82 2.50 -8.53
C GLU A 395 9.31 1.09 -8.14
N PRO A 396 8.73 0.39 -7.14
CA PRO A 396 9.18 -0.95 -6.79
C PRO A 396 9.03 -1.97 -7.94
N LEU A 397 8.21 -1.68 -8.96
CA LEU A 397 8.15 -2.49 -10.18
C LEU A 397 9.44 -2.44 -11.03
N MET A 398 10.38 -1.55 -10.70
CA MET A 398 11.65 -1.38 -11.40
C MET A 398 12.84 -1.98 -10.65
N TYR A 399 12.73 -2.31 -9.35
CA TYR A 399 13.84 -2.83 -8.53
C TYR A 399 14.40 -4.19 -8.98
N GLU A 400 15.65 -4.27 -9.41
CA GLU A 400 16.29 -5.55 -9.75
C GLU A 400 16.81 -6.29 -8.50
N GLY A 401 17.15 -7.58 -8.61
CA GLY A 401 17.90 -8.28 -7.56
C GLY A 401 17.11 -8.76 -6.33
N GLY A 402 15.87 -9.25 -6.51
CA GLY A 402 15.12 -9.92 -5.43
C GLY A 402 14.39 -9.00 -4.45
N ALA A 403 14.41 -7.69 -4.67
CA ALA A 403 13.58 -6.75 -3.91
C ALA A 403 12.08 -6.96 -4.20
N ALA A 404 11.25 -6.73 -3.19
CA ALA A 404 9.81 -6.96 -3.29
C ALA A 404 9.15 -6.06 -4.35
N ARG A 405 8.53 -6.69 -5.37
CA ARG A 405 7.82 -6.01 -6.48
C ARG A 405 6.40 -5.60 -6.07
N THR A 406 6.30 -4.65 -5.14
CA THR A 406 5.00 -4.18 -4.61
C THR A 406 4.45 -2.98 -5.38
N ILE A 407 3.18 -2.68 -5.16
CA ILE A 407 2.59 -1.36 -5.42
C ILE A 407 2.30 -0.72 -4.08
N GLU A 408 2.81 0.47 -3.87
CA GLU A 408 2.76 1.13 -2.58
C GLU A 408 1.78 2.30 -2.62
N PHE A 409 0.86 2.37 -1.67
CA PHE A 409 -0.15 3.42 -1.55
C PHE A 409 0.18 4.30 -0.35
N ARG A 410 0.51 5.58 -0.60
CA ARG A 410 1.09 6.47 0.41
C ARG A 410 0.19 7.62 0.88
N GLN A 411 -1.04 7.67 0.39
CA GLN A 411 -1.89 8.84 0.59
C GLN A 411 -2.46 8.97 2.03
N HIS A 412 -2.53 7.89 2.80
CA HIS A 412 -3.19 7.96 4.10
C HIS A 412 -2.32 8.68 5.13
N ILE A 413 -2.93 9.57 5.92
CA ILE A 413 -2.28 10.18 7.07
C ILE A 413 -2.04 9.11 8.13
N GLY A 414 -0.95 9.21 8.88
CA GLY A 414 -0.66 8.35 10.01
C GLY A 414 -1.85 8.32 10.96
N THR A 415 -2.23 7.11 11.39
CA THR A 415 -3.36 6.91 12.31
C THR A 415 -3.10 5.69 13.18
N LEU A 416 -3.57 5.75 14.43
CA LEU A 416 -3.57 4.61 15.36
C LEU A 416 -4.99 4.06 15.58
N ASP A 417 -5.95 4.54 14.79
CA ASP A 417 -7.32 4.05 14.80
C ASP A 417 -7.43 2.81 13.92
N PHE A 418 -7.68 1.67 14.56
CA PHE A 418 -7.83 0.39 13.88
C PHE A 418 -8.95 0.41 12.83
N ASP A 419 -10.07 1.08 13.11
CA ASP A 419 -11.18 1.12 12.15
C ASP A 419 -10.76 1.91 10.91
N GLU A 420 -10.03 3.03 11.07
CA GLU A 420 -9.53 3.79 9.92
C GLU A 420 -8.52 2.98 9.09
N ILE A 421 -7.59 2.29 9.76
CA ILE A 421 -6.61 1.39 9.12
C ILE A 421 -7.32 0.30 8.31
N ALA A 422 -8.28 -0.38 8.93
CA ALA A 422 -9.00 -1.48 8.30
C ALA A 422 -9.77 -1.01 7.05
N HIS A 423 -10.44 0.14 7.12
CA HIS A 423 -11.15 0.68 5.96
C HIS A 423 -10.18 1.10 4.85
N TRP A 424 -9.02 1.67 5.17
CA TRP A 424 -8.04 2.07 4.15
C TRP A 424 -7.43 0.86 3.43
N ILE A 425 -6.98 -0.16 4.16
CA ILE A 425 -6.46 -1.39 3.55
C ILE A 425 -7.56 -2.05 2.69
N HIS A 426 -8.79 -2.10 3.19
CA HIS A 426 -9.94 -2.62 2.44
C HIS A 426 -10.17 -1.88 1.12
N PHE A 427 -10.09 -0.55 1.15
CA PHE A 427 -10.24 0.30 -0.04
C PHE A 427 -9.18 0.00 -1.09
N ILE A 428 -7.91 -0.11 -0.66
CA ILE A 428 -6.77 -0.42 -1.53
C ILE A 428 -6.91 -1.80 -2.16
N LEU A 429 -7.18 -2.82 -1.35
CA LEU A 429 -7.34 -4.19 -1.87
C LEU A 429 -8.52 -4.25 -2.85
N SER A 430 -9.61 -3.52 -2.57
CA SER A 430 -10.76 -3.42 -3.48
C SER A 430 -10.42 -2.72 -4.79
N LEU A 431 -9.53 -1.72 -4.80
CA LEU A 431 -9.02 -1.11 -6.03
C LEU A 431 -8.24 -2.13 -6.87
N VAL A 432 -7.32 -2.87 -6.27
CA VAL A 432 -6.50 -3.88 -6.97
C VAL A 432 -7.38 -5.02 -7.49
N ARG A 433 -8.34 -5.50 -6.69
CA ARG A 433 -9.35 -6.48 -7.14
C ARG A 433 -10.21 -5.97 -8.27
N THR A 434 -10.58 -4.68 -8.25
CA THR A 434 -11.31 -4.07 -9.36
C THR A 434 -10.46 -4.05 -10.63
N ALA A 435 -9.19 -3.67 -10.52
CA ALA A 435 -8.26 -3.70 -11.65
C ALA A 435 -8.11 -5.11 -12.25
N GLU A 436 -8.02 -6.12 -11.40
CA GLU A 436 -7.96 -7.53 -11.79
C GLU A 436 -9.22 -7.98 -12.54
N ARG A 437 -10.41 -7.69 -11.97
CA ARG A 437 -11.70 -7.95 -12.64
C ARG A 437 -11.75 -7.29 -14.00
N MET A 438 -11.31 -6.04 -14.09
CA MET A 438 -11.28 -5.32 -15.36
C MET A 438 -10.29 -5.94 -16.35
N ALA A 439 -9.12 -6.43 -15.91
CA ALA A 439 -8.17 -7.10 -16.80
C ALA A 439 -8.72 -8.41 -17.39
N THR A 440 -9.46 -9.18 -16.59
CA THR A 440 -10.03 -10.49 -16.96
C THR A 440 -11.39 -10.39 -17.65
N TRP A 441 -12.07 -9.26 -17.53
CA TRP A 441 -13.35 -9.01 -18.18
C TRP A 441 -13.22 -9.11 -19.69
N ASN A 442 -13.72 -10.22 -20.24
CA ASN A 442 -13.92 -10.37 -21.67
C ASN A 442 -15.32 -9.85 -21.99
N ASP A 443 -15.44 -8.93 -22.96
CA ASP A 443 -16.70 -8.29 -23.45
C ASP A 443 -17.78 -9.26 -24.00
N ARG A 444 -17.81 -10.52 -23.55
CA ARG A 444 -18.73 -11.56 -24.02
C ARG A 444 -20.15 -11.42 -23.47
N VAL A 445 -20.45 -10.43 -22.64
CA VAL A 445 -21.81 -10.17 -22.15
C VAL A 445 -22.50 -9.09 -23.01
N GLY A 446 -23.21 -9.57 -24.05
CA GLY A 446 -24.40 -9.01 -24.71
C GLY A 446 -24.43 -7.51 -25.06
N VAL A 447 -24.67 -7.07 -26.29
CA VAL A 447 -25.90 -7.32 -27.11
C VAL A 447 -27.22 -7.24 -26.32
N GLY A 448 -27.20 -6.78 -25.07
CA GLY A 448 -28.34 -6.79 -24.16
C GLY A 448 -28.61 -5.48 -23.44
N SER A 449 -28.06 -4.34 -23.90
CA SER A 449 -28.61 -3.05 -23.47
C SER A 449 -30.02 -2.92 -24.09
N PRO A 450 -31.12 -2.98 -23.31
CA PRO A 450 -32.47 -3.18 -23.84
C PRO A 450 -33.08 -1.98 -24.57
N CYS A 451 -32.32 -0.91 -24.82
CA CYS A 451 -32.89 0.39 -25.21
C CYS A 451 -32.40 0.94 -26.54
N SER A 452 -31.96 0.10 -27.48
CA SER A 452 -31.66 0.54 -28.84
C SER A 452 -32.26 -0.39 -29.87
N THR A 453 -33.55 -0.15 -30.15
CA THR A 453 -34.26 -0.65 -31.32
C THR A 453 -33.47 -0.37 -32.60
N MET A 454 -32.90 -1.45 -33.16
CA MET A 454 -32.78 -1.73 -34.59
C MET A 454 -32.30 -0.58 -35.48
N SER A 455 -31.03 -0.22 -35.40
CA SER A 455 -30.28 0.31 -36.55
C SER A 455 -29.20 -0.71 -36.91
N SER A 456 -29.32 -1.31 -38.10
CA SER A 456 -28.44 -2.35 -38.65
C SER A 456 -27.04 -1.84 -39.06
N SER A 457 -26.50 -0.86 -38.35
CA SER A 457 -25.13 -0.38 -38.57
C SER A 457 -24.15 -1.43 -38.07
N SER A 458 -23.27 -1.91 -38.96
CA SER A 458 -22.15 -2.79 -38.64
C SER A 458 -21.46 -2.35 -37.34
N PRO A 459 -21.15 -3.28 -36.41
CA PRO A 459 -20.52 -2.93 -35.14
C PRO A 459 -19.25 -2.15 -35.43
N LEU A 460 -19.26 -0.86 -35.06
CA LEU A 460 -18.10 0.00 -35.25
C LEU A 460 -16.91 -0.68 -34.57
N LEU A 461 -15.88 -0.96 -35.36
CA LEU A 461 -14.69 -1.65 -34.89
C LEU A 461 -13.96 -0.73 -33.90
N VAL A 462 -14.08 -1.01 -32.60
CA VAL A 462 -13.44 -0.22 -31.53
C VAL A 462 -12.03 -0.76 -31.28
N SER A 463 -11.03 0.12 -31.25
CA SER A 463 -9.64 -0.27 -30.96
C SER A 463 -9.51 -0.95 -29.60
N PHE A 464 -8.54 -1.86 -29.44
CA PHE A 464 -8.33 -2.58 -28.18
C PHE A 464 -8.24 -1.63 -26.97
N ARG A 465 -7.41 -0.58 -27.09
CA ARG A 465 -7.21 0.43 -26.03
C ARG A 465 -8.52 1.11 -25.64
N LYS A 466 -9.35 1.44 -26.63
CA LYS A 466 -10.65 2.07 -26.39
C LYS A 466 -11.63 1.11 -25.74
N ARG A 467 -11.60 -0.19 -26.09
CA ARG A 467 -12.39 -1.21 -25.38
C ARG A 467 -12.00 -1.32 -23.91
N GLN A 468 -10.70 -1.37 -23.60
CA GLN A 468 -10.24 -1.44 -22.20
C GLN A 468 -10.65 -0.20 -21.39
N ALA A 469 -10.46 1.00 -21.93
CA ALA A 469 -10.91 2.24 -21.28
C ALA A 469 -12.44 2.34 -21.16
N ASN A 470 -13.20 1.84 -22.15
CA ASN A 470 -14.66 1.87 -22.12
C ASN A 470 -15.29 0.95 -21.06
N LYS A 471 -14.52 0.07 -20.42
CA LYS A 471 -14.99 -0.71 -19.25
C LYS A 471 -15.42 0.19 -18.10
N TYR A 472 -14.82 1.37 -18.05
CA TYR A 472 -15.21 2.44 -17.17
C TYR A 472 -16.22 3.30 -17.94
N GLN A 473 -17.46 3.37 -17.47
CA GLN A 473 -18.46 4.27 -18.05
C GLN A 473 -17.94 5.73 -18.06
N LEU A 474 -18.53 6.65 -18.82
CA LEU A 474 -18.07 8.04 -18.79
C LEU A 474 -18.69 8.79 -17.60
N ARG A 475 -17.98 9.83 -17.16
CA ARG A 475 -18.23 10.63 -15.95
C ARG A 475 -19.66 11.19 -15.86
N CYS A 476 -20.19 11.34 -14.65
CA CYS A 476 -21.52 11.91 -14.37
C CYS A 476 -21.44 13.42 -14.16
N ALA A 477 -22.55 14.15 -14.27
CA ALA A 477 -22.51 15.60 -14.03
C ALA A 477 -22.29 15.95 -12.54
N LYS A 478 -22.80 15.13 -11.62
CA LYS A 478 -22.77 15.38 -10.17
C LYS A 478 -21.67 14.59 -9.48
N LEU A 479 -21.05 15.18 -8.46
CA LEU A 479 -20.00 14.56 -7.65
C LEU A 479 -20.48 13.29 -6.92
N GLN A 480 -21.67 13.33 -6.33
CA GLN A 480 -22.28 12.16 -5.66
C GLN A 480 -22.36 10.94 -6.59
N ASP A 481 -22.81 11.16 -7.82
CA ASP A 481 -22.94 10.10 -8.82
C ASP A 481 -21.56 9.50 -9.17
N GLU A 482 -20.47 10.26 -9.05
CA GLU A 482 -19.11 9.76 -9.24
C GLU A 482 -18.61 8.92 -8.07
N PHE A 483 -18.94 9.31 -6.82
CA PHE A 483 -18.66 8.49 -5.63
C PHE A 483 -19.42 7.17 -5.67
N GLU A 484 -20.73 7.20 -5.88
CA GLU A 484 -21.54 5.97 -5.95
C GLU A 484 -21.04 5.03 -7.03
N ARG A 485 -20.63 5.58 -8.17
CA ARG A 485 -20.05 4.79 -9.23
C ARG A 485 -18.69 4.19 -8.84
N MET A 486 -17.83 4.94 -8.17
CA MET A 486 -16.57 4.40 -7.65
C MET A 486 -16.87 3.27 -6.67
N TYR A 487 -17.80 3.46 -5.75
CA TYR A 487 -18.22 2.44 -4.78
C TYR A 487 -18.83 1.21 -5.44
N ASP A 488 -19.64 1.37 -6.49
CA ASP A 488 -20.18 0.26 -7.28
C ASP A 488 -19.07 -0.53 -7.98
N LEU A 489 -18.07 0.16 -8.55
CA LEU A 489 -16.92 -0.47 -9.18
C LEU A 489 -16.09 -1.27 -8.18
N LEU A 490 -15.87 -0.69 -6.99
CA LEU A 490 -15.16 -1.30 -5.86
C LEU A 490 -15.99 -2.40 -5.18
N GLN A 491 -17.29 -2.48 -5.47
CA GLN A 491 -18.26 -3.40 -4.84
C GLN A 491 -18.39 -3.19 -3.33
N PHE A 492 -18.39 -1.92 -2.89
CA PHE A 492 -18.65 -1.58 -1.50
C PHE A 492 -20.11 -1.83 -1.13
N ASP A 493 -20.32 -2.48 0.02
CA ASP A 493 -21.61 -2.55 0.68
C ASP A 493 -21.99 -1.21 1.33
N ASP A 494 -23.24 -1.10 1.79
CA ASP A 494 -23.77 0.15 2.33
C ASP A 494 -23.00 0.65 3.55
N ASN A 495 -22.50 -0.25 4.41
CA ASN A 495 -21.75 0.15 5.61
C ASN A 495 -20.41 0.79 5.22
N VAL A 496 -19.71 0.19 4.25
CA VAL A 496 -18.44 0.73 3.73
C VAL A 496 -18.69 2.07 3.03
N ARG A 497 -19.75 2.19 2.24
CA ARG A 497 -20.15 3.47 1.61
C ARG A 497 -20.40 4.55 2.66
N ASP A 498 -21.16 4.24 3.70
CA ASP A 498 -21.50 5.18 4.76
C ASP A 498 -20.27 5.62 5.57
N TYR A 499 -19.29 4.74 5.76
CA TYR A 499 -18.00 5.16 6.34
C TYR A 499 -17.32 6.22 5.46
N TRP A 500 -17.15 5.95 4.16
CA TRP A 500 -16.44 6.86 3.26
C TRP A 500 -17.20 8.18 3.02
N ARG A 501 -18.54 8.15 2.97
CA ARG A 501 -19.37 9.36 2.94
C ARG A 501 -19.17 10.21 4.19
N ARG A 502 -19.25 9.61 5.38
CA ARG A 502 -19.00 10.35 6.65
C ARG A 502 -17.59 10.90 6.73
N ARG A 503 -16.60 10.13 6.26
CA ARG A 503 -15.21 10.59 6.19
C ARG A 503 -15.06 11.79 5.25
N PHE A 504 -15.67 11.74 4.07
CA PHE A 504 -15.70 12.88 3.14
C PHE A 504 -16.28 14.13 3.81
N VAL A 505 -17.45 14.03 4.44
CA VAL A 505 -18.09 15.17 5.13
C VAL A 505 -17.19 15.70 6.25
N ARG A 506 -16.60 14.81 7.06
CA ARG A 506 -15.70 15.17 8.17
C ARG A 506 -14.47 15.95 7.71
N LEU A 507 -13.87 15.56 6.58
CA LEU A 507 -12.62 16.14 6.08
C LEU A 507 -12.83 17.34 5.16
N ASN A 508 -14.08 17.66 4.80
CA ASN A 508 -14.43 18.75 3.88
C ASN A 508 -15.51 19.68 4.47
N PRO A 509 -15.35 20.20 5.70
CA PRO A 509 -16.40 20.99 6.36
C PRO A 509 -16.62 22.36 5.71
N ALA A 510 -15.62 22.89 5.01
CA ALA A 510 -15.66 24.19 4.33
C ALA A 510 -16.21 24.09 2.91
N GLU A 511 -16.24 22.89 2.33
CA GLU A 511 -16.95 22.65 1.08
C GLU A 511 -18.43 22.72 1.44
N TRP A 512 -19.17 23.70 0.90
CA TRP A 512 -20.57 23.97 1.25
C TRP A 512 -21.51 22.87 0.70
N PHE A 513 -21.20 21.62 0.98
CA PHE A 513 -22.12 20.54 0.75
C PHE A 513 -23.17 20.57 1.84
N ARG A 514 -24.42 20.78 1.43
CA ARG A 514 -25.52 20.39 2.30
C ARG A 514 -25.61 18.88 2.22
N VAL A 515 -25.39 18.23 3.35
CA VAL A 515 -25.87 16.86 3.54
C VAL A 515 -27.37 16.97 3.74
N GLU A 516 -28.15 16.75 2.69
CA GLU A 516 -29.60 16.69 2.78
C GLU A 516 -30.01 15.24 3.02
N VAL A 517 -30.89 15.03 4.00
CA VAL A 517 -31.50 13.74 4.25
C VAL A 517 -32.76 13.66 3.39
N ASP A 518 -32.85 12.68 2.50
CA ASP A 518 -34.06 12.50 1.70
C ASP A 518 -35.23 11.96 2.52
N ALA A 519 -36.38 11.74 1.86
CA ALA A 519 -37.58 11.24 2.51
C ALA A 519 -37.40 9.84 3.15
N ASP A 520 -36.38 9.09 2.73
CA ASP A 520 -36.08 7.74 3.19
C ASP A 520 -34.98 7.71 4.27
N GLY A 521 -34.44 8.87 4.66
CA GLY A 521 -33.40 8.95 5.68
C GLY A 521 -31.98 8.84 5.13
N ILE A 522 -31.79 8.86 3.81
CA ILE A 522 -30.48 8.73 3.17
C ILE A 522 -29.82 10.10 3.06
N GLU A 523 -28.56 10.20 3.50
CA GLU A 523 -27.75 11.41 3.42
C GLU A 523 -27.17 11.63 2.00
N HIS A 524 -27.40 12.81 1.42
CA HIS A 524 -26.96 13.18 0.07
C HIS A 524 -26.04 14.40 0.08
N ILE A 525 -24.92 14.35 -0.67
CA ILE A 525 -24.00 15.49 -0.85
C ILE A 525 -24.52 16.39 -1.98
N MET A 526 -24.99 17.59 -1.64
CA MET A 526 -25.46 18.60 -2.60
C MET A 526 -24.36 19.61 -2.91
N ASP A 527 -23.95 19.72 -4.18
CA ASP A 527 -23.01 20.75 -4.63
C ASP A 527 -23.69 22.12 -4.71
N GLY A 528 -23.12 23.12 -4.03
CA GLY A 528 -23.65 24.47 -3.95
C GLY A 528 -23.36 25.32 -5.19
N GLU A 529 -22.18 25.15 -5.81
CA GLU A 529 -21.68 25.88 -6.99
C GLU A 529 -20.45 25.14 -7.56
N ASP A 530 -20.23 25.16 -8.90
CA ASP A 530 -19.07 24.55 -9.64
C ASP A 530 -17.67 25.12 -9.23
N ARG A 531 -17.33 25.17 -7.95
CA ARG A 531 -16.05 25.69 -7.44
C ARG A 531 -15.13 24.52 -7.09
N CYS A 532 -13.89 24.54 -7.58
CA CYS A 532 -12.89 23.57 -7.16
C CYS A 532 -12.59 23.79 -5.66
N PRO A 533 -12.79 22.80 -4.78
CA PRO A 533 -12.61 22.98 -3.35
C PRO A 533 -11.17 23.18 -2.90
N SER A 534 -10.22 22.81 -3.76
CA SER A 534 -8.79 22.84 -3.44
C SER A 534 -8.07 24.09 -3.93
N CYS A 535 -8.67 24.88 -4.82
CA CYS A 535 -8.15 26.20 -5.16
C CYS A 535 -9.16 27.26 -4.71
N ASN A 536 -8.93 27.81 -3.51
CA ASN A 536 -9.57 29.01 -2.98
C ASN A 536 -9.14 30.28 -3.77
N ASP A 537 -9.02 30.19 -5.09
CA ASP A 537 -8.74 31.34 -5.95
C ASP A 537 -10.01 32.21 -6.00
N TRP A 538 -9.98 33.28 -5.21
CA TRP A 538 -10.89 34.42 -5.28
C TRP A 538 -10.56 35.32 -6.47
#